data_AF-N1J9V0-F1
#
_entry.id   AF-N1J9V0-F1
#
_cell.length_a   1.000
_cell.length_b   1.000
_cell.length_c   1.000
_cell.angle_alpha   90.00
_cell.angle_beta   90.00
_cell.angle_gamma   90.00
#
_symmetry.space_group_name_H-M   'P 1'
#
loop_
_entity.id
_entity.type
_entity.pdbx_description
1 polymer ?
#
loop_
_entity_poly.entity_id
_entity_poly.type
_entity_poly.pdbx_seq_one_letter_code
_entity_poly.pdbx_strand_id
1 'polypeptide(L)'
;MRLSTIAITLQSISLSITVLASYKTPHVAQENKTFDCVYNTFDATTLMNQISTINYYGGINQLRQIQSQELDALYTSRWGNAKAMYHDDGSTVTHYLYELQGIEDNINKYKYTLVVNNKVRACAVLERVIPQNSDMGDSEDGYSGSSLANSKLCSIR
;
A
#
# COMPACT_ATOMS: atom_id res chain seq x y z
N MET A 1 31.01 46.96 -43.78
CA MET A 1 30.26 47.41 -42.58
C MET A 1 28.90 46.73 -42.59
N ARG A 2 28.56 45.99 -41.51
CA ARG A 2 27.24 45.93 -40.84
C ARG A 2 26.05 45.37 -41.66
N LEU A 3 25.20 44.46 -41.21
CA LEU A 3 24.91 43.84 -39.92
C LEU A 3 24.12 42.56 -40.24
N SER A 4 24.63 41.40 -39.83
CA SER A 4 23.87 40.15 -39.86
C SER A 4 22.75 40.22 -38.83
N THR A 5 21.48 40.22 -39.26
CA THR A 5 20.34 40.21 -38.35
C THR A 5 20.07 38.77 -37.93
N ILE A 6 20.42 38.48 -36.68
CA ILE A 6 20.11 37.26 -35.97
C ILE A 6 18.62 37.31 -35.60
N ALA A 7 17.82 36.42 -36.16
CA ALA A 7 16.48 36.12 -35.67
C ALA A 7 16.50 34.70 -35.10
N ILE A 8 16.85 34.58 -33.83
CA ILE A 8 16.72 33.32 -33.08
C ILE A 8 15.23 33.20 -32.73
N THR A 9 14.51 32.37 -33.48
CA THR A 9 13.18 31.90 -33.09
C THR A 9 13.35 30.96 -31.91
N LEU A 10 13.10 31.47 -30.71
CA LEU A 10 12.93 30.68 -29.49
C LEU A 10 11.72 29.74 -29.70
N GLN A 11 11.94 28.52 -30.15
CA GLN A 11 10.94 27.47 -30.08
C GLN A 11 10.88 26.99 -28.63
N SER A 12 10.04 27.63 -27.84
CA SER A 12 9.61 27.19 -26.53
C SER A 12 8.84 25.87 -26.69
N ILE A 13 9.57 24.76 -26.70
CA ILE A 13 8.99 23.44 -26.50
C ILE A 13 8.51 23.44 -25.05
N SER A 14 7.21 23.65 -24.90
CA SER A 14 6.49 23.52 -23.64
C SER A 14 6.69 22.08 -23.18
N LEU A 15 7.64 21.88 -22.25
CA LEU A 15 7.76 20.63 -21.52
C LEU A 15 6.51 20.54 -20.64
N SER A 16 5.45 19.94 -21.17
CA SER A 16 4.42 19.34 -20.35
C SER A 16 5.07 18.22 -19.56
N ILE A 17 5.72 18.58 -18.45
CA ILE A 17 6.05 17.63 -17.40
C ILE A 17 4.68 17.26 -16.84
N THR A 18 4.05 16.24 -17.43
CA THR A 18 3.10 15.42 -16.69
C THR A 18 3.85 14.96 -15.46
N VAL A 19 3.61 15.65 -14.35
CA VAL A 19 3.97 15.15 -13.03
C VAL A 19 3.11 13.92 -12.85
N LEU A 20 3.60 12.78 -13.33
CA LEU A 20 3.20 11.48 -12.80
C LEU A 20 3.60 11.56 -11.34
N ALA A 21 2.67 11.96 -10.49
CA ALA A 21 2.81 11.78 -9.06
C ALA A 21 2.95 10.26 -8.88
N SER A 22 4.19 9.79 -8.76
CA SER A 22 4.46 8.41 -8.44
C SER A 22 3.80 8.15 -7.09
N TYR A 23 2.72 7.37 -7.09
CA TYR A 23 2.00 6.91 -5.89
C TYR A 23 2.84 5.92 -5.06
N LYS A 24 4.15 5.87 -5.31
CA LYS A 24 5.12 4.97 -4.70
C LYS A 24 6.21 5.83 -4.07
N THR A 25 6.47 5.62 -2.79
CA THR A 25 7.56 6.28 -2.07
C THR A 25 8.89 5.60 -2.41
N PRO A 26 10.00 6.34 -2.36
CA PRO A 26 11.33 5.75 -2.42
C PRO A 26 11.48 4.62 -1.38
N HIS A 27 12.39 3.68 -1.65
CA HIS A 27 12.71 2.63 -0.69
C HIS A 27 13.09 3.25 0.67
N VAL A 28 12.33 2.92 1.71
CA VAL A 28 12.66 3.22 3.10
C VAL A 28 13.08 1.92 3.77
N ALA A 29 14.18 1.98 4.53
CA ALA A 29 14.68 0.85 5.28
C ALA A 29 13.62 0.34 6.27
N GLN A 30 13.53 -0.97 6.46
CA GLN A 30 12.43 -1.61 7.19
C GLN A 30 12.32 -1.09 8.64
N GLU A 31 13.45 -0.81 9.26
CA GLU A 31 13.62 -0.24 10.60
C GLU A 31 13.04 1.18 10.76
N ASN A 32 12.76 1.87 9.66
CA ASN A 32 12.22 3.23 9.67
C ASN A 32 10.77 3.28 9.15
N LYS A 33 10.13 2.15 8.89
CA LYS A 33 8.76 2.11 8.38
C LYS A 33 7.76 2.25 9.50
N THR A 34 6.85 3.20 9.35
CA THR A 34 5.69 3.33 10.23
C THR A 34 4.41 3.48 9.41
N PHE A 35 3.41 2.65 9.71
CA PHE A 35 2.08 2.75 9.12
C PHE A 35 1.08 3.20 10.18
N ASP A 36 0.47 4.36 9.95
CA ASP A 36 -0.50 5.00 10.83
C ASP A 36 -1.91 4.75 10.29
N CYS A 37 -2.66 3.87 10.94
CA CYS A 37 -4.06 3.57 10.64
C CYS A 37 -4.97 4.36 11.61
N VAL A 38 -6.30 4.30 11.43
CA VAL A 38 -7.22 5.08 12.27
C VAL A 38 -7.15 4.67 13.73
N TYR A 39 -7.07 3.37 14.02
CA TYR A 39 -7.12 2.85 15.39
C TYR A 39 -5.82 2.20 15.88
N ASN A 40 -4.83 2.03 15.00
CA ASN A 40 -3.54 1.44 15.38
C ASN A 40 -2.38 2.02 14.57
N THR A 41 -1.20 2.01 15.17
CA THR A 41 0.05 2.39 14.50
C THR A 41 0.97 1.17 14.48
N PHE A 42 1.43 0.79 13.30
CA PHE A 42 2.38 -0.30 13.10
C PHE A 42 3.78 0.29 12.87
N ASP A 43 4.57 0.32 13.94
CA ASP A 43 5.97 0.72 13.91
C ASP A 43 6.89 -0.41 13.43
N ALA A 44 8.17 -0.10 13.24
CA ALA A 44 9.16 -1.05 12.77
C ALA A 44 9.25 -2.30 13.67
N THR A 45 9.18 -2.14 14.98
CA THR A 45 9.23 -3.26 15.94
C THR A 45 8.04 -4.20 15.75
N THR A 46 6.83 -3.65 15.65
CA THR A 46 5.61 -4.42 15.42
C THR A 46 5.68 -5.13 14.08
N LEU A 47 6.13 -4.46 13.03
CA LEU A 47 6.29 -5.06 11.70
C LEU A 47 7.30 -6.20 11.70
N MET A 48 8.44 -6.06 12.39
CA MET A 48 9.44 -7.13 12.52
C MET A 48 8.89 -8.35 13.28
N ASN A 49 8.07 -8.13 14.30
CA ASN A 49 7.40 -9.22 15.01
C ASN A 49 6.46 -9.98 14.06
N GLN A 50 5.64 -9.26 13.28
CA GLN A 50 4.73 -9.90 12.32
C GLN A 50 5.49 -10.65 11.21
N ILE A 51 6.60 -10.09 10.71
CA ILE A 51 7.46 -10.78 9.74
C ILE A 51 8.07 -12.05 10.34
N SER A 52 8.49 -12.00 11.60
CA SER A 52 8.99 -13.18 12.31
C SER A 52 7.92 -14.26 12.44
N THR A 53 6.67 -13.85 12.71
CA THR A 53 5.50 -14.74 12.72
C THR A 53 5.25 -15.38 11.36
N ILE A 54 5.27 -14.61 10.27
CA ILE A 54 5.13 -15.14 8.90
C ILE A 54 6.18 -16.21 8.63
N ASN A 55 7.45 -15.93 8.97
CA ASN A 55 8.55 -16.87 8.76
C ASN A 55 8.41 -18.14 9.62
N TYR A 56 7.90 -18.02 10.85
CA TYR A 56 7.70 -19.15 11.75
C TYR A 56 6.63 -20.13 11.27
N TYR A 57 5.49 -19.63 10.77
CA TYR A 57 4.33 -20.46 10.43
C TYR A 57 4.38 -21.13 9.05
N GLY A 58 5.49 -21.00 8.31
CA GLY A 58 5.66 -21.63 6.99
C GLY A 58 6.09 -20.67 5.88
N GLY A 59 6.36 -19.42 6.24
CA GLY A 59 6.92 -18.42 5.34
C GLY A 59 5.91 -17.83 4.37
N ILE A 60 6.42 -16.95 3.52
CA ILE A 60 5.63 -16.17 2.56
C ILE A 60 4.82 -17.02 1.57
N ASN A 61 5.22 -18.27 1.32
CA ASN A 61 4.56 -19.17 0.37
C ASN A 61 3.18 -19.65 0.83
N GLN A 62 2.87 -19.53 2.13
CA GLN A 62 1.53 -19.82 2.65
C GLN A 62 0.59 -18.62 2.58
N LEU A 63 1.11 -17.43 2.26
CA LEU A 63 0.33 -16.22 2.15
C LEU A 63 -0.37 -16.15 0.81
N ARG A 64 -1.54 -15.51 0.79
CA ARG A 64 -2.26 -15.23 -0.45
C ARG A 64 -1.45 -14.26 -1.30
N GLN A 65 -1.07 -14.70 -2.49
CA GLN A 65 -0.44 -13.85 -3.50
C GLN A 65 -1.47 -12.87 -4.09
N ILE A 66 -1.02 -11.63 -4.32
CA ILE A 66 -1.73 -10.61 -5.09
C ILE A 66 -0.79 -10.05 -6.17
N GLN A 67 -1.31 -9.91 -7.38
CA GLN A 67 -0.53 -9.34 -8.48
C GLN A 67 -0.37 -7.83 -8.30
N SER A 68 0.80 -7.30 -8.66
CA SER A 68 1.05 -5.85 -8.59
C SER A 68 -0.01 -5.02 -9.34
N GLN A 69 -0.48 -5.51 -10.49
CA GLN A 69 -1.52 -4.85 -11.27
C GLN A 69 -2.87 -4.76 -10.55
N GLU A 70 -3.25 -5.79 -9.78
CA GLU A 70 -4.50 -5.77 -8.99
C GLU A 70 -4.40 -4.75 -7.86
N LEU A 71 -3.22 -4.67 -7.23
CA LEU A 71 -2.95 -3.68 -6.20
C LEU A 71 -2.97 -2.26 -6.78
N ASP A 72 -2.29 -2.03 -7.91
CA ASP A 72 -2.28 -0.75 -8.63
C ASP A 72 -3.71 -0.33 -9.06
N ALA A 73 -4.57 -1.28 -9.43
CA ALA A 73 -5.98 -1.00 -9.73
C ALA A 73 -6.76 -0.55 -8.49
N LEU A 74 -6.53 -1.14 -7.31
CA LEU A 74 -7.12 -0.68 -6.05
C LEU A 74 -6.63 0.73 -5.67
N TYR A 75 -5.34 1.01 -5.88
CA TYR A 75 -4.75 2.33 -5.68
C TYR A 75 -5.43 3.39 -6.54
N THR A 76 -5.47 3.18 -7.85
CA THR A 76 -5.97 4.16 -8.82
C THR A 76 -7.48 4.36 -8.73
N SER A 77 -8.25 3.31 -8.47
CA SER A 77 -9.71 3.38 -8.46
C SER A 77 -10.33 3.79 -7.13
N ARG A 78 -9.75 3.38 -5.99
CA ARG A 78 -10.37 3.56 -4.67
C ARG A 78 -9.55 4.40 -3.72
N TRP A 79 -8.24 4.22 -3.72
CA TRP A 79 -7.40 4.90 -2.73
C TRP A 79 -6.99 6.29 -3.17
N GLY A 80 -6.89 6.57 -4.48
CA GLY A 80 -6.92 7.88 -5.17
C GLY A 80 -5.91 8.93 -4.70
N ASN A 81 -5.98 9.32 -3.44
CA ASN A 81 -5.16 10.30 -2.72
C ASN A 81 -4.45 9.73 -1.47
N ALA A 82 -4.69 8.46 -1.12
CA ALA A 82 -4.08 7.83 0.05
C ALA A 82 -2.57 7.62 -0.16
N LYS A 83 -1.81 7.73 0.95
CA LYS A 83 -0.35 7.80 0.94
C LYS A 83 0.29 6.60 0.24
N ALA A 84 1.43 6.85 -0.38
CA ALA A 84 2.10 5.91 -1.27
C ALA A 84 2.41 4.54 -0.66
N MET A 85 2.54 3.50 -1.49
CA MET A 85 3.19 2.24 -1.12
C MET A 85 4.71 2.42 -1.15
N TYR A 86 5.47 1.76 -0.26
CA TYR A 86 6.91 1.69 -0.47
C TYR A 86 7.25 0.88 -1.73
N HIS A 87 7.96 1.50 -2.67
CA HIS A 87 8.50 0.83 -3.85
C HIS A 87 9.67 -0.09 -3.45
N ASP A 88 9.74 -1.30 -4.00
CA ASP A 88 10.94 -2.16 -3.95
C ASP A 88 11.69 -2.08 -5.28
N ASP A 89 13.02 -2.17 -5.25
CA ASP A 89 14.05 -1.69 -6.21
C ASP A 89 13.91 -2.06 -7.71
N GLY A 90 12.76 -1.82 -8.36
CA GLY A 90 12.56 -1.96 -9.80
C GLY A 90 12.35 -3.39 -10.32
N SER A 91 12.19 -4.39 -9.45
CA SER A 91 11.89 -5.77 -9.87
C SER A 91 10.38 -5.97 -10.11
N THR A 92 10.00 -7.01 -10.87
CA THR A 92 8.62 -7.53 -10.87
C THR A 92 8.32 -8.08 -9.48
N VAL A 93 7.77 -7.23 -8.63
CA VAL A 93 7.46 -7.58 -7.24
C VAL A 93 6.14 -8.33 -7.21
N THR A 94 6.20 -9.56 -6.72
CA THR A 94 5.02 -10.28 -6.27
C THR A 94 4.69 -9.82 -4.85
N HIS A 95 3.44 -9.47 -4.62
CA HIS A 95 2.96 -9.07 -3.29
C HIS A 95 2.16 -10.19 -2.67
N TYR A 96 2.15 -10.21 -1.34
CA TYR A 96 1.46 -11.20 -0.53
C TYR A 96 0.70 -10.50 0.59
N LEU A 97 -0.42 -11.08 0.97
CA LEU A 97 -1.33 -10.54 1.97
C LEU A 97 -1.25 -11.38 3.24
N TYR A 98 -1.01 -10.71 4.35
CA TYR A 98 -1.00 -11.30 5.67
C TYR A 98 -2.01 -10.58 6.57
N GLU A 99 -3.03 -11.32 7.03
CA GLU A 99 -4.02 -10.77 7.94
C GLU A 99 -3.43 -10.64 9.35
N LEU A 100 -3.50 -9.43 9.89
CA LEU A 100 -3.08 -9.16 11.25
C LEU A 100 -4.25 -9.37 12.20
N GLN A 101 -3.95 -9.58 13.48
CA GLN A 101 -4.96 -9.62 14.52
C GLN A 101 -5.75 -8.31 14.52
N GLY A 102 -7.08 -8.43 14.35
CA GLY A 102 -7.99 -7.29 14.41
C GLY A 102 -8.16 -6.78 15.84
N ILE A 103 -8.62 -5.55 15.94
CA ILE A 103 -9.02 -4.91 17.21
C ILE A 103 -10.50 -4.55 17.09
N GLU A 104 -11.24 -4.58 18.19
CA GLU A 104 -12.64 -4.17 18.22
C GLU A 104 -12.87 -3.16 19.33
N ASP A 105 -13.77 -2.21 19.07
CA ASP A 105 -14.36 -1.33 20.07
C ASP A 105 -15.87 -1.64 20.18
N ASN A 106 -16.59 -0.88 21.00
CA ASN A 106 -18.03 -1.09 21.24
C ASN A 106 -18.93 -0.82 20.01
N ILE A 107 -18.38 -0.30 18.91
CA ILE A 107 -19.11 0.22 17.75
C ILE A 107 -18.60 -0.43 16.46
N ASN A 108 -17.31 -0.72 16.36
CA ASN A 108 -16.61 -1.14 15.15
C ASN A 108 -15.59 -2.24 15.42
N LYS A 109 -15.41 -3.11 14.44
CA LYS A 109 -14.31 -4.05 14.31
C LYS A 109 -13.33 -3.57 13.25
N TYR A 110 -12.06 -3.46 13.62
CA TYR A 110 -10.96 -3.06 12.77
C TYR A 110 -10.15 -4.28 12.38
N LYS A 111 -10.12 -4.59 11.08
CA LYS A 111 -9.26 -5.63 10.51
C LYS A 111 -8.10 -4.99 9.77
N TYR A 112 -6.91 -5.57 9.90
CA TYR A 112 -5.71 -5.07 9.22
C TYR A 112 -5.08 -6.16 8.35
N THR A 113 -4.58 -5.77 7.18
CA THR A 113 -3.85 -6.65 6.27
C THR A 113 -2.51 -6.02 5.95
N LEU A 114 -1.43 -6.71 6.31
CA LEU A 114 -0.08 -6.36 5.92
C LEU A 114 0.19 -6.85 4.50
N VAL A 115 0.62 -5.94 3.63
CA VAL A 115 1.10 -6.25 2.29
C VAL A 115 2.62 -6.39 2.37
N VAL A 116 3.14 -7.55 2.01
CA VAL A 116 4.59 -7.82 1.94
C VAL A 116 5.01 -8.16 0.52
N ASN A 117 6.25 -7.84 0.16
CA ASN A 117 6.83 -8.31 -1.10
C ASN A 117 7.42 -9.72 -0.96
N ASN A 118 7.85 -10.30 -2.07
CA ASN A 118 8.59 -11.57 -2.15
C ASN A 118 9.86 -11.69 -1.28
N LYS A 119 10.39 -10.58 -0.74
CA LYS A 119 11.50 -10.54 0.22
C LYS A 119 11.03 -10.41 1.68
N VAL A 120 9.74 -10.58 1.94
CA VAL A 120 9.08 -10.43 3.24
C VAL A 120 9.30 -9.02 3.85
N ARG A 121 9.42 -8.00 3.00
CA ARG A 121 9.50 -6.59 3.41
C ARG A 121 8.10 -6.01 3.45
N ALA A 122 7.79 -5.20 4.47
CA ALA A 122 6.49 -4.53 4.57
C ALA A 122 6.37 -3.42 3.52
N CYS A 123 5.34 -3.47 2.68
CA CYS A 123 5.08 -2.52 1.61
C CYS A 123 3.94 -1.55 1.96
N ALA A 124 2.89 -2.07 2.58
CA ALA A 124 1.69 -1.31 2.97
C ALA A 124 0.94 -2.02 4.10
N VAL A 125 0.09 -1.28 4.81
CA VAL A 125 -0.94 -1.83 5.69
C VAL A 125 -2.31 -1.32 5.22
N LEU A 126 -3.25 -2.24 5.09
CA LEU A 126 -4.63 -1.98 4.73
C LEU A 126 -5.50 -2.12 5.98
N GLU A 127 -6.41 -1.18 6.19
CA GLU A 127 -7.36 -1.16 7.30
C GLU A 127 -8.79 -1.30 6.75
N ARG A 128 -9.58 -2.17 7.37
CA ARG A 128 -11.02 -2.30 7.11
C ARG A 128 -11.78 -2.09 8.40
N VAL A 129 -12.72 -1.13 8.39
CA VAL A 129 -13.63 -0.84 9.50
C VAL A 129 -14.97 -1.51 9.21
N ILE A 130 -15.44 -2.35 10.12
CA ILE A 130 -16.70 -3.09 10.03
C ILE A 130 -17.58 -2.65 11.21
N PRO A 131 -18.68 -1.92 10.97
CA PRO A 131 -19.63 -1.57 12.03
C PRO A 131 -20.22 -2.83 12.71
N GLN A 132 -20.34 -2.87 14.03
CA GLN A 132 -20.99 -3.99 14.72
C GLN A 132 -22.46 -4.17 14.30
N ASN A 133 -23.15 -3.08 13.96
CA ASN A 133 -24.54 -3.13 13.50
C ASN A 133 -24.71 -3.73 12.09
N SER A 134 -23.61 -3.99 11.36
CA SER A 134 -23.66 -4.73 10.08
C SER A 134 -23.55 -6.25 10.24
N ASP A 135 -23.40 -6.78 11.46
CA ASP A 135 -23.36 -8.23 11.72
C ASP A 135 -24.75 -8.92 11.62
N MET A 136 -25.82 -8.20 11.28
CA MET A 136 -27.08 -8.80 10.79
C MET A 136 -26.99 -9.11 9.29
N GLY A 137 -26.09 -10.00 8.87
CA GLY A 137 -26.14 -10.53 7.51
C GLY A 137 -24.88 -11.13 6.92
N ASP A 138 -23.70 -10.86 7.48
CA ASP A 138 -22.46 -11.40 6.92
C ASP A 138 -22.11 -12.72 7.64
N SER A 139 -22.51 -13.82 7.01
CA SER A 139 -21.90 -15.13 7.22
C SER A 139 -20.38 -15.00 7.26
N GLU A 140 -19.73 -15.90 8.00
CA GLU A 140 -18.28 -16.09 7.99
C GLU A 140 -17.78 -16.27 6.55
N ASP A 141 -17.53 -15.16 5.86
CA ASP A 141 -17.01 -15.17 4.51
C ASP A 141 -15.54 -15.53 4.60
N GLY A 142 -15.31 -16.83 4.43
CA GLY A 142 -14.02 -17.36 4.02
C GLY A 142 -13.48 -16.54 2.86
N TYR A 143 -12.28 -15.99 3.07
CA TYR A 143 -11.24 -15.75 2.07
C TYR A 143 -11.72 -15.52 0.63
N SER A 144 -12.49 -14.45 0.39
CA SER A 144 -12.84 -14.01 -0.95
C SER A 144 -12.29 -12.60 -1.22
N GLY A 145 -11.91 -12.33 -2.47
CA GLY A 145 -11.32 -11.07 -2.93
C GLY A 145 -12.13 -9.79 -2.63
N SER A 146 -13.34 -9.91 -2.08
CA SER A 146 -14.18 -8.82 -1.58
C SER A 146 -13.58 -8.06 -0.38
N SER A 147 -12.69 -8.69 0.40
CA SER A 147 -12.15 -8.08 1.64
C SER A 147 -11.31 -6.83 1.40
N LEU A 148 -10.53 -6.79 0.32
CA LEU A 148 -9.66 -5.65 -0.01
C LEU A 148 -10.44 -4.46 -0.57
N ALA A 149 -11.57 -4.69 -1.25
CA ALA A 149 -12.33 -3.63 -1.89
C ALA A 149 -12.86 -2.59 -0.89
N ASN A 150 -13.17 -3.01 0.34
CA ASN A 150 -13.67 -2.13 1.40
C ASN A 150 -12.56 -1.67 2.36
N SER A 151 -11.30 -1.96 2.05
CA SER A 151 -10.15 -1.51 2.83
C SER A 151 -9.68 -0.11 2.41
N LYS A 152 -9.12 0.61 3.37
CA LYS A 152 -8.41 1.86 3.19
C LYS A 152 -6.93 1.62 3.45
N LEU A 153 -6.10 2.38 2.75
CA LEU A 153 -4.66 2.31 2.94
C LEU A 153 -4.24 3.16 4.14
N CYS A 154 -3.47 2.57 5.06
CA CYS A 154 -2.91 3.30 6.18
C CYS A 154 -1.85 4.29 5.73
N SER A 155 -1.74 5.38 6.48
CA SER A 155 -0.84 6.47 6.17
C SER A 155 0.61 6.07 6.48
N ILE A 156 1.51 6.24 5.51
CA ILE A 156 2.95 6.14 5.77
C ILE A 156 3.47 7.42 6.46
N ARG A 157 4.33 7.24 7.47
CA ARG A 157 5.13 8.30 8.10
C ARG A 157 6.61 8.05 7.93
#